data_AF-G7W1X3-F1
#
_entry.id   AF-G7W1X3-F1
#
_cell.length_a   1.000
_cell.length_b   1.000
_cell.length_c   1.000
_cell.angle_alpha   90.00
_cell.angle_beta   90.00
_cell.angle_gamma   90.00
#
_symmetry.space_group_name_H-M   'P 1'
#
loop_
_entity.id
_entity.type
_entity.pdbx_description
1 polymer ?
#
loop_
_entity_poly.entity_id
_entity_poly.type
_entity_poly.pdbx_seq_one_letter_code
_entity_poly.pdbx_strand_id
1 'polypeptide(L)' 'MDSKHRNKGIGKALNQEAEAWAKEKGLVAIALNSSNRSERQDAHQFYRRLGYEATSTGFVKLIEA' A
#
# COMPACT_ATOMS: atom_id res chain seq x y z
N MET A 1 4.26 -8.73 -3.97
CA MET A 1 3.55 -9.98 -4.29
C MET A 1 4.00 -10.45 -5.66
N ASP A 2 4.45 -11.69 -5.73
CA ASP A 2 4.75 -12.37 -6.99
C ASP A 2 3.51 -12.34 -7.91
N SER A 3 3.71 -12.10 -9.21
CA SER A 3 2.62 -11.98 -10.18
C SER A 3 1.71 -13.21 -10.20
N LYS A 4 2.24 -14.42 -9.93
CA LYS A 4 1.50 -15.69 -9.89
C LYS A 4 0.50 -15.80 -8.73
N HIS A 5 0.57 -14.88 -7.77
CA HIS A 5 -0.26 -14.88 -6.57
C HIS A 5 -1.22 -13.69 -6.48
N ARG A 6 -1.19 -12.79 -7.48
CA ARG A 6 -2.12 -11.65 -7.57
C ARG A 6 -3.56 -12.11 -7.81
N ASN A 7 -4.52 -11.28 -7.43
CA ASN A 7 -5.97 -11.49 -7.62
C ASN A 7 -6.56 -12.75 -6.95
N LYS A 8 -5.83 -13.39 -6.04
CA LYS A 8 -6.31 -14.54 -5.24
C LYS A 8 -6.87 -14.15 -3.87
N GLY A 9 -7.15 -12.86 -3.64
CA GLY A 9 -7.62 -12.35 -2.34
C GLY A 9 -6.57 -12.29 -1.22
N ILE A 10 -5.39 -12.90 -1.39
CA ILE A 10 -4.33 -12.97 -0.37
C ILE A 10 -3.95 -11.59 0.18
N GLY A 11 -3.75 -10.60 -0.70
CA GLY A 11 -3.37 -9.26 -0.27
C GLY A 11 -4.45 -8.60 0.59
N LYS A 12 -5.72 -8.83 0.28
CA LYS A 12 -6.85 -8.31 1.06
C LYS A 12 -6.90 -8.99 2.43
N ALA A 13 -6.77 -10.31 2.47
CA ALA A 13 -6.76 -11.07 3.74
C ALA A 13 -5.63 -10.59 4.66
N LEU A 14 -4.39 -10.46 4.14
CA LEU A 14 -3.26 -9.94 4.91
C LEU A 14 -3.51 -8.53 5.47
N ASN A 15 -4.15 -7.65 4.69
CA ASN A 15 -4.43 -6.29 5.15
C ASN A 15 -5.52 -6.27 6.23
N GLN A 16 -6.56 -7.10 6.09
CA GLN A 16 -7.63 -7.23 7.09
C GLN A 16 -7.10 -7.77 8.43
N GLU A 17 -6.21 -8.76 8.40
CA GLU A 17 -5.54 -9.25 9.60
C GLU A 17 -4.67 -8.16 10.25
N ALA A 18 -3.95 -7.36 9.44
CA ALA A 18 -3.18 -6.24 9.96
C ALA A 18 -4.07 -5.16 10.60
N GLU A 19 -5.24 -4.86 10.03
CA GLU A 19 -6.24 -3.96 10.63
C GLU A 19 -6.80 -4.51 11.95
N ALA A 20 -7.11 -5.80 12.00
CA ALA A 20 -7.61 -6.44 13.22
C ALA A 20 -6.58 -6.35 14.35
N TRP A 21 -5.32 -6.68 14.03
CA TRP A 21 -4.21 -6.55 14.96
C TRP A 21 -3.99 -5.11 15.43
N ALA A 22 -4.05 -4.14 14.51
CA ALA A 22 -3.92 -2.72 14.85
C ALA A 22 -5.02 -2.26 15.82
N LYS A 23 -6.27 -2.68 15.57
CA LYS A 23 -7.41 -2.39 16.45
C LYS A 23 -7.23 -3.00 17.83
N GLU A 24 -6.78 -4.26 17.93
CA GLU A 24 -6.50 -4.93 19.21
C GLU A 24 -5.47 -4.16 20.05
N LYS A 25 -4.47 -3.55 19.39
CA LYS A 25 -3.42 -2.77 20.04
C LYS A 25 -3.78 -1.29 20.28
N GLY A 26 -4.99 -0.87 19.93
CA GLY A 26 -5.42 0.54 20.05
C GLY A 26 -4.66 1.48 19.12
N LEU A 27 -4.11 0.98 18.01
CA LEU A 27 -3.47 1.80 16.99
C LEU A 27 -4.52 2.50 16.13
N VAL A 28 -4.23 3.73 15.73
CA VAL A 28 -5.19 4.61 15.06
C VAL A 28 -5.01 4.68 13.54
N ALA A 29 -3.90 4.15 13.00
CA ALA A 29 -3.61 4.23 11.58
C ALA A 29 -2.67 3.11 11.12
N ILE A 30 -2.81 2.73 9.85
CA ILE A 30 -1.82 1.96 9.09
C ILE A 30 -1.34 2.85 7.94
N ALA A 31 -0.03 3.02 7.84
CA ALA A 31 0.61 3.77 6.76
C ALA A 31 1.44 2.83 5.88
N LEU A 32 1.45 3.10 4.58
CA LEU A 32 2.28 2.40 3.61
C LEU A 32 2.77 3.37 2.55
N ASN A 33 3.93 3.07 1.97
CA ASN A 33 4.50 3.82 0.87
C ASN A 33 4.44 2.97 -0.41
N SER A 34 4.00 3.57 -1.50
CA SER A 34 4.05 2.99 -2.84
C SER A 34 4.59 4.04 -3.81
N SER A 35 5.61 3.70 -4.58
CA SER A 35 6.21 4.64 -5.55
C SER A 35 5.24 4.96 -6.68
N ASN A 36 5.29 6.20 -7.20
CA ASN A 36 4.48 6.65 -8.33
C ASN A 36 4.92 6.13 -9.71
N ARG A 37 5.66 5.02 -9.75
CA ARG A 37 6.06 4.38 -11.01
C ARG A 37 4.86 3.71 -11.68
N SER A 38 4.83 3.68 -13.00
CA SER A 38 3.67 3.22 -13.78
C SER A 38 3.27 1.76 -13.47
N GLU A 39 4.23 0.89 -13.16
CA GLU A 39 3.98 -0.51 -12.81
C GLU A 39 3.28 -0.70 -11.44
N ARG A 40 3.11 0.39 -10.67
CA ARG A 40 2.44 0.38 -9.35
C ARG A 40 1.01 0.89 -9.38
N GLN A 41 0.47 1.26 -10.54
CA GLN A 41 -0.93 1.71 -10.64
C GLN A 41 -1.92 0.66 -10.09
N ASP A 42 -1.69 -0.62 -10.35
CA ASP A 42 -2.50 -1.72 -9.76
C ASP A 42 -2.44 -1.73 -8.23
N ALA A 43 -1.26 -1.47 -7.66
CA ALA A 43 -1.11 -1.41 -6.21
C ALA A 43 -1.85 -0.21 -5.62
N HIS A 44 -1.81 0.95 -6.28
CA HIS A 44 -2.55 2.14 -5.85
C HIS A 44 -4.06 1.89 -5.87
N GLN A 45 -4.58 1.29 -6.94
CA GLN A 45 -6.00 0.93 -7.02
C GLN A 45 -6.38 -0.09 -5.95
N PHE A 46 -5.51 -1.08 -5.71
CA PHE A 46 -5.71 -2.07 -4.64
C PHE A 46 -5.82 -1.41 -3.27
N TYR A 47 -4.89 -0.53 -2.89
CA TYR A 47 -4.95 0.14 -1.59
C TYR A 47 -6.12 1.12 -1.47
N ARG A 48 -6.47 1.85 -2.53
CA ARG A 48 -7.69 2.68 -2.54
C ARG A 48 -8.96 1.86 -2.31
N ARG A 49 -9.06 0.67 -2.90
CA ARG A 49 -10.19 -0.26 -2.66
C ARG A 49 -10.24 -0.80 -1.23
N LEU A 50 -9.12 -0.77 -0.51
CA LEU A 50 -9.05 -1.10 0.92
C LEU A 50 -9.30 0.10 1.83
N GLY A 51 -9.57 1.30 1.28
CA GLY A 51 -9.86 2.50 2.08
C GLY A 51 -8.65 3.37 2.41
N TYR A 52 -7.47 3.08 1.85
CA TYR A 52 -6.31 3.97 1.99
C TYR A 52 -6.47 5.22 1.13
N GLU A 53 -6.09 6.35 1.72
CA GLU A 53 -5.98 7.63 1.02
C GLU A 53 -4.52 7.88 0.61
N ALA A 54 -4.34 8.52 -0.54
CA ALA A 54 -3.01 8.92 -1.00
C ALA A 54 -2.64 10.26 -0.36
N THR A 55 -1.66 10.26 0.55
CA THR A 55 -1.36 11.41 1.42
C THR A 55 0.07 11.97 1.30
N SER A 56 0.95 11.35 0.49
CA SER A 56 2.36 11.72 0.41
C SER A 56 2.82 12.26 -0.95
N THR A 57 3.76 13.22 -0.90
CA THR A 57 4.44 13.81 -2.07
C THR A 57 5.93 13.45 -2.02
N GLY A 58 6.47 12.88 -3.11
CA GLY A 58 7.88 12.55 -3.24
C GLY A 58 8.72 13.70 -3.83
N PHE A 59 9.99 13.79 -3.45
CA PHE A 59 10.96 14.76 -3.98
C PHE A 59 12.21 14.04 -4.49
N VAL A 60 12.77 14.53 -5.60
CA VAL A 60 14.05 14.05 -6.17
C VAL A 60 14.85 15.28 -6.61
N LYS A 61 16.13 15.33 -6.28
CA LYS A 61 17.11 16.27 -6.83
C LYS A 61 18.16 15.47 -7.59
N LEU A 62 18.27 15.70 -8.89
CA LEU A 62 19.36 15.14 -9.70
C LEU A 62 20.60 16.02 -9.49
N ILE A 63 21.75 15.39 -9.28
CA ILE A 63 23.05 16.06 -9.21
C ILE A 63 23.82 15.58 -10.44
N GLU A 64 24.32 16.51 -11.24
CA GLU A 64 25.20 16.20 -12.37
C GLU A 64 26.58 15.75 -11.84
N ALA A 65 27.19 14.79 -12.52
CA ALA A 65 28.56 14.33 -12.26
C ALA A 65 29.53 15.03 -13.21
#